data_AF-F2UTQ3-F1
#
_entry.id   AF-F2UTQ3-F1
#
_cell.length_a   1.000
_cell.length_b   1.000
_cell.length_c   1.000
_cell.angle_alpha   90.00
_cell.angle_beta   90.00
_cell.angle_gamma   90.00
#
_symmetry.space_group_name_H-M   'P 1'
#
loop_
_entity.id
_entity.type
_entity.pdbx_description
1 polymer ?
#
loop_
_entity_poly.entity_id
_entity_poly.type
_entity_poly.pdbx_seq_one_letter_code
_entity_poly.pdbx_strand_id
1 'polypeptide(L)'
;MGLCKCRVVTSLFCFQHTENVCENCIVKDHRKCMIKSYLQWLQDADFTTKCTLCQQEIDNGEDTIRLPCYDVFHIRCIKNYVLSHAASLADADLKCPQCHAVMVPDAHNMSPVAKEARELLQPILAKRGKPKEASVISMPQGSTAAAPAAAVRTASPPPQHKITTSGPSHLSPMKR
;
A
#
# COMPACT_ATOMS: atom_id res chain seq x y z
N MET A 1 -9.77 14.58 3.68
CA MET A 1 -10.84 13.67 3.21
C MET A 1 -11.79 14.49 2.35
N GLY A 2 -12.27 13.97 1.22
CA GLY A 2 -13.16 14.67 0.29
C GLY A 2 -14.28 13.76 -0.21
N LEU A 3 -15.13 14.30 -1.08
CA LEU A 3 -16.25 13.57 -1.69
C LEU A 3 -15.96 13.30 -3.16
N CYS A 4 -16.04 12.03 -3.55
CA CYS A 4 -16.08 11.65 -4.96
C CYS A 4 -17.38 12.16 -5.62
N LYS A 5 -17.40 12.28 -6.96
CA LYS A 5 -18.62 12.59 -7.74
C LYS A 5 -19.81 11.67 -7.40
N CYS A 6 -19.53 10.44 -6.99
CA CYS A 6 -20.53 9.47 -6.53
C CYS A 6 -21.04 9.72 -5.09
N ARG A 7 -20.67 10.83 -4.46
CA ARG A 7 -20.96 11.18 -3.05
C ARG A 7 -20.39 10.18 -2.01
N VAL A 8 -19.39 9.41 -2.41
CA VAL A 8 -18.64 8.53 -1.51
C VAL A 8 -17.49 9.31 -0.88
N VAL A 9 -17.37 9.27 0.45
CA VAL A 9 -16.23 9.85 1.17
C VAL A 9 -14.97 9.07 0.83
N THR A 10 -13.89 9.79 0.49
CA THR A 10 -12.63 9.19 0.05
C THR A 10 -11.44 10.02 0.51
N SER A 11 -10.30 9.34 0.71
CA SER A 11 -8.99 9.98 0.88
C SER A 11 -8.21 10.05 -0.43
N LEU A 12 -8.68 9.39 -1.49
CA LEU A 12 -7.99 9.29 -2.77
C LEU A 12 -8.27 10.51 -3.64
N PHE A 13 -7.26 10.87 -4.43
CA PHE A 13 -7.27 12.04 -5.28
C PHE A 13 -6.58 11.74 -6.61
N CYS A 14 -7.23 12.16 -7.71
CA CYS A 14 -6.67 12.07 -9.04
C CYS A 14 -5.85 13.32 -9.33
N PHE A 15 -4.55 13.15 -9.55
CA PHE A 15 -3.65 14.28 -9.79
C PHE A 15 -3.88 14.90 -11.17
N GLN A 16 -4.23 14.05 -12.16
CA GLN A 16 -4.50 14.50 -13.53
C GLN A 16 -5.74 15.39 -13.65
N HIS A 17 -6.82 15.01 -12.98
CA HIS A 17 -8.12 15.68 -13.07
C HIS A 17 -8.39 16.60 -11.87
N THR A 18 -7.48 16.64 -10.90
CA THR A 18 -7.59 17.45 -9.68
C THR A 18 -8.92 17.26 -8.94
N GLU A 19 -9.37 16.01 -8.81
CA GLU A 19 -10.64 15.66 -8.16
C GLU A 19 -10.52 14.47 -7.21
N ASN A 20 -11.39 14.43 -6.19
CA ASN A 20 -11.52 13.27 -5.31
C ASN A 20 -12.17 12.10 -6.04
N VAL A 21 -11.60 10.89 -5.89
CA VAL A 21 -12.07 9.68 -6.58
C VAL A 21 -12.29 8.53 -5.60
N CYS A 22 -13.27 7.67 -5.87
CA CYS A 22 -13.44 6.41 -5.15
C CYS A 22 -12.97 5.24 -6.03
N GLU A 23 -12.77 4.05 -5.45
CA GLU A 23 -12.26 2.88 -6.18
C GLU A 23 -13.12 2.48 -7.38
N ASN A 24 -14.45 2.66 -7.30
CA ASN A 24 -15.33 2.43 -8.44
C ASN A 24 -15.05 3.38 -9.61
N CYS A 25 -14.76 4.66 -9.34
CA CYS A 25 -14.40 5.62 -10.38
C CYS A 25 -12.98 5.36 -10.91
N ILE A 26 -12.07 4.90 -10.06
CA ILE A 26 -10.70 4.55 -10.45
C ILE A 26 -10.71 3.46 -11.53
N VAL A 27 -11.50 2.40 -11.33
CA VAL A 27 -11.59 1.29 -12.28
C VAL A 27 -12.36 1.65 -13.57
N LYS A 28 -13.29 2.60 -13.51
CA LYS A 28 -14.12 2.97 -14.68
C LYS A 28 -13.48 4.06 -15.53
N ASP A 29 -13.20 5.21 -14.91
CA ASP A 29 -12.91 6.45 -15.63
C ASP A 29 -11.45 6.91 -15.44
N HIS A 30 -10.76 6.41 -14.42
CA HIS A 30 -9.38 6.82 -14.11
C HIS A 30 -8.39 5.66 -14.17
N ARG A 31 -8.54 4.74 -15.14
CA ARG A 31 -7.70 3.54 -15.25
C ARG A 31 -6.20 3.84 -15.31
N LYS A 32 -5.81 4.90 -16.04
CA LYS A 32 -4.41 5.29 -16.29
C LYS A 32 -3.92 6.49 -15.46
N CYS A 33 -4.79 7.15 -14.71
CA CYS A 33 -4.43 8.38 -14.00
C CYS A 33 -3.51 8.11 -12.80
N MET A 34 -2.65 9.08 -12.46
CA MET A 34 -1.96 9.01 -11.18
C MET A 34 -2.93 9.29 -10.02
N ILE A 35 -3.07 8.33 -9.11
CA ILE A 35 -3.93 8.43 -7.94
C ILE A 35 -3.09 8.23 -6.68
N LYS A 36 -3.16 9.19 -5.74
CA LYS A 36 -2.55 9.10 -4.41
C LYS A 36 -3.52 9.65 -3.36
N SER A 37 -3.06 9.81 -2.12
CA SER A 37 -3.85 10.46 -1.09
C SER A 37 -3.99 11.97 -1.38
N TYR A 38 -5.09 12.55 -0.97
CA TYR A 38 -5.30 14.00 -1.03
C TYR A 38 -4.22 14.78 -0.25
N LEU A 39 -3.72 14.22 0.85
CA LEU A 39 -2.62 14.83 1.61
C LEU A 39 -1.34 14.87 0.80
N GLN A 40 -1.02 13.81 0.05
CA GLN A 40 0.15 13.80 -0.83
C GLN A 40 0.04 14.91 -1.87
N TRP A 41 -1.14 15.08 -2.48
CA TRP A 41 -1.36 16.14 -3.48
C TRP A 41 -1.16 17.55 -2.92
N LEU A 42 -1.58 17.79 -1.67
CA LEU A 42 -1.36 19.09 -1.01
C LEU A 42 0.11 19.35 -0.70
N GLN A 43 0.91 18.29 -0.49
CA GLN A 43 2.33 18.40 -0.16
C GLN A 43 3.19 18.51 -1.41
N ASP A 44 2.88 17.72 -2.42
CA ASP A 44 3.59 17.62 -3.69
C ASP A 44 2.59 17.26 -4.78
N ALA A 45 2.27 18.24 -5.63
CA ALA A 45 1.35 18.08 -6.74
C ALA A 45 2.05 17.60 -8.01
N ASP A 46 3.39 17.50 -8.01
CA ASP A 46 4.14 17.04 -9.17
C ASP A 46 3.90 15.55 -9.40
N PHE A 47 3.63 15.19 -10.65
CA PHE A 47 3.36 13.82 -11.02
C PHE A 47 4.03 13.42 -12.33
N THR A 48 4.32 12.13 -12.45
CA THR A 48 4.86 11.51 -13.66
C THR A 48 3.83 10.59 -14.28
N THR A 49 3.63 10.73 -15.59
CA THR A 49 2.74 9.89 -16.40
C THR A 49 3.47 8.70 -17.03
N LYS A 50 4.72 8.46 -16.64
CA LYS A 50 5.57 7.39 -17.15
C LYS A 50 5.54 6.17 -16.25
N CYS A 51 5.61 5.00 -16.88
CA CYS A 51 5.80 3.73 -16.20
C CYS A 51 7.21 3.69 -15.61
N THR A 52 7.33 3.49 -14.30
CA THR A 52 8.65 3.52 -13.63
C THR A 52 9.57 2.35 -14.01
N LEU A 53 9.02 1.29 -14.60
CA LEU A 53 9.78 0.13 -15.07
C LEU A 53 10.44 0.31 -16.44
N CYS A 54 9.80 1.03 -17.38
CA CYS A 54 10.33 1.23 -18.74
C CYS A 54 10.56 2.70 -19.12
N GLN A 55 10.18 3.65 -18.26
CA GLN A 55 10.30 5.09 -18.45
C GLN A 55 9.55 5.65 -19.68
N GLN A 56 8.62 4.88 -20.25
CA GLN A 56 7.70 5.33 -21.31
C GLN A 56 6.36 5.78 -20.73
N GLU A 57 5.65 6.63 -21.47
CA GLU A 57 4.30 7.09 -21.09
C GLU A 57 3.35 5.90 -20.83
N ILE A 58 2.58 5.99 -19.76
CA ILE A 58 1.54 5.00 -19.40
C ILE A 58 0.47 4.96 -20.49
N ASP A 59 0.19 6.09 -21.14
CA ASP A 59 -0.78 6.19 -22.22
C ASP A 59 -0.13 6.10 -23.62
N ASN A 60 0.72 5.10 -23.82
CA ASN A 60 1.41 4.82 -25.09
C ASN A 60 0.67 3.79 -25.98
N GLY A 61 -0.60 3.51 -25.70
CA GLY A 61 -1.39 2.50 -26.43
C GLY A 61 -1.22 1.06 -25.94
N GLU A 62 -0.36 0.79 -24.95
CA GLU A 62 -0.24 -0.53 -24.32
C GLU A 62 -1.28 -0.73 -23.20
N ASP A 63 -1.58 -1.99 -22.91
CA ASP A 63 -2.42 -2.34 -21.77
C ASP A 63 -1.71 -2.06 -20.44
N THR A 64 -2.48 -1.59 -19.47
CA THR A 64 -1.98 -1.20 -18.15
C THR A 64 -2.65 -1.99 -17.05
N ILE A 65 -1.91 -2.25 -15.97
CA ILE A 65 -2.43 -2.79 -14.73
C ILE A 65 -2.28 -1.75 -13.62
N ARG A 66 -3.34 -1.57 -12.83
CA ARG A 66 -3.30 -0.84 -11.57
C ARG A 66 -3.16 -1.82 -10.41
N LEU A 67 -2.17 -1.62 -9.57
CA LEU A 67 -1.96 -2.43 -8.37
C LEU A 67 -2.87 -1.96 -7.22
N PRO A 68 -3.07 -2.76 -6.15
CA PRO A 68 -3.87 -2.37 -4.99
C PRO A 68 -3.37 -1.09 -4.27
N CYS A 69 -2.08 -0.76 -4.41
CA CYS A 69 -1.51 0.49 -3.92
C CYS A 69 -1.78 1.71 -4.83
N TYR A 70 -2.59 1.54 -5.87
CA TYR A 70 -2.95 2.50 -6.91
C TYR A 70 -1.84 2.92 -7.89
N ASP A 71 -0.64 2.35 -7.80
CA ASP A 71 0.38 2.54 -8.84
C ASP A 71 -0.02 1.84 -10.14
N VAL A 72 0.33 2.44 -11.28
CA VAL A 72 -0.03 1.96 -12.63
C VAL A 72 1.24 1.63 -13.40
N PHE A 73 1.19 0.50 -14.11
CA PHE A 73 2.29 0.02 -14.94
C PHE A 73 1.75 -0.59 -16.22
N HIS A 74 2.57 -0.70 -17.25
CA HIS A 74 2.24 -1.55 -18.39
C HIS A 74 2.19 -3.03 -17.96
N ILE A 75 1.22 -3.77 -18.49
CA ILE A 75 1.08 -5.22 -18.19
C ILE A 75 2.37 -5.97 -18.57
N ARG A 76 2.98 -5.62 -19.71
CA ARG A 76 4.27 -6.19 -20.15
C ARG A 76 5.36 -5.99 -19.10
N CYS A 77 5.46 -4.78 -18.55
CA CYS A 77 6.50 -4.43 -17.58
C CYS A 77 6.31 -5.19 -16.26
N ILE A 78 5.08 -5.24 -15.73
CA ILE A 78 4.78 -6.01 -14.51
C ILE A 78 4.98 -7.50 -14.73
N LYS A 79 4.59 -8.03 -15.89
CA LYS A 79 4.84 -9.43 -16.24
C LYS A 79 6.33 -9.76 -16.19
N ASN A 80 7.17 -8.96 -16.84
CA ASN A 80 8.61 -9.18 -16.83
C ASN A 80 9.19 -9.08 -15.42
N TYR A 81 8.73 -8.09 -14.63
CA TYR A 81 9.10 -7.94 -13.22
C TYR A 81 8.72 -9.18 -12.39
N VAL A 82 7.49 -9.69 -12.50
CA VAL A 82 7.05 -10.88 -11.75
C VAL A 82 7.84 -12.12 -12.16
N LEU A 83 8.09 -12.31 -13.46
CA LEU A 83 8.80 -13.48 -13.98
C LEU A 83 10.32 -13.45 -13.70
N SER A 84 10.91 -12.27 -13.45
CA SER A 84 12.32 -12.16 -13.06
C SER A 84 12.57 -12.50 -11.59
N HIS A 85 11.51 -12.59 -10.76
CA HIS A 85 11.62 -12.96 -9.36
C HIS A 85 11.63 -14.48 -9.19
N ALA A 86 12.39 -14.96 -8.20
CA ALA A 86 12.53 -16.38 -7.93
C ALA A 86 11.17 -17.07 -7.69
N ALA A 87 10.98 -18.24 -8.28
CA ALA A 87 9.75 -19.04 -8.11
C ALA A 87 9.46 -19.41 -6.65
N SER A 88 10.48 -19.40 -5.78
CA SER A 88 10.39 -19.70 -4.35
C SER A 88 9.77 -18.59 -3.51
N LEU A 89 9.69 -17.34 -4.00
CA LEU A 89 9.07 -16.24 -3.26
C LEU A 89 7.58 -16.51 -3.08
N ALA A 90 7.00 -16.29 -1.90
CA ALA A 90 5.56 -16.39 -1.78
C ALA A 90 4.88 -15.24 -2.54
N ASP A 91 3.62 -15.40 -2.93
CA ASP A 91 2.85 -14.33 -3.58
C ASP A 91 2.74 -13.09 -2.67
N ALA A 92 2.72 -13.28 -1.35
CA ALA A 92 2.72 -12.22 -0.34
C ALA A 92 4.04 -11.41 -0.29
N ASP A 93 5.13 -12.00 -0.81
CA ASP A 93 6.45 -11.37 -0.83
C ASP A 93 6.66 -10.50 -2.07
N LEU A 94 5.83 -10.65 -3.10
CA LEU A 94 5.90 -9.79 -4.28
C LEU A 94 5.46 -8.37 -3.94
N LYS A 95 6.40 -7.44 -4.03
CA LYS A 95 6.17 -6.02 -3.73
C LYS A 95 6.08 -5.18 -4.99
N CYS A 96 5.30 -4.10 -4.92
CA CYS A 96 5.28 -3.06 -5.94
C CYS A 96 6.69 -2.47 -6.11
N PRO A 97 7.21 -2.34 -7.34
CA PRO A 97 8.54 -1.80 -7.59
C PRO A 97 8.68 -0.30 -7.25
N GLN A 98 7.57 0.41 -7.03
CA GLN A 98 7.57 1.84 -6.74
C GLN A 98 7.40 2.18 -5.25
N CYS A 99 6.43 1.57 -4.58
CA CYS A 99 6.12 1.87 -3.18
C CYS A 99 6.35 0.70 -2.22
N HIS A 100 6.82 -0.45 -2.71
CA HIS A 100 7.10 -1.67 -1.93
C HIS A 100 5.89 -2.28 -1.20
N ALA A 101 4.67 -1.79 -1.47
CA ALA A 101 3.44 -2.40 -0.96
C ALA A 101 3.24 -3.82 -1.55
N VAL A 102 2.51 -4.68 -0.84
CA VAL A 102 2.15 -6.01 -1.35
C VAL A 102 1.35 -5.86 -2.64
N MET A 103 1.83 -6.50 -3.71
CA MET A 103 1.22 -6.38 -5.03
C MET A 103 0.07 -7.36 -5.23
N VAL A 104 0.18 -8.57 -4.68
CA VAL A 104 -0.83 -9.61 -4.86
C VAL A 104 -1.93 -9.43 -3.81
N PRO A 105 -3.16 -9.07 -4.22
CA PRO A 105 -4.25 -8.86 -3.27
C PRO A 105 -4.77 -10.19 -2.70
N ASP A 106 -4.95 -10.23 -1.38
CA ASP A 106 -5.62 -11.33 -0.66
C ASP A 106 -6.99 -11.65 -1.27
N ALA A 107 -7.40 -12.92 -1.32
CA ALA A 107 -8.68 -13.36 -1.88
C ALA A 107 -9.91 -12.69 -1.22
N HIS A 108 -9.83 -12.31 0.05
CA HIS A 108 -10.90 -11.63 0.81
C HIS A 108 -10.95 -10.12 0.53
N ASN A 109 -9.95 -9.55 -0.14
CA ASN A 109 -10.00 -8.14 -0.54
C ASN A 109 -10.99 -7.97 -1.71
N MET A 110 -12.17 -7.44 -1.37
CA MET A 110 -13.29 -7.19 -2.27
C MET A 110 -13.24 -5.80 -2.93
N SER A 111 -12.15 -5.04 -2.77
CA SER A 111 -11.95 -3.79 -3.50
C SER A 111 -12.06 -4.03 -5.01
N PRO A 112 -12.76 -3.17 -5.78
CA PRO A 112 -12.80 -3.23 -7.24
C PRO A 112 -11.41 -3.25 -7.89
N VAL A 113 -10.49 -2.44 -7.36
CA VAL A 113 -9.10 -2.36 -7.85
C VAL A 113 -8.37 -3.68 -7.55
N ALA A 114 -8.54 -4.22 -6.34
CA ALA A 114 -7.96 -5.51 -5.97
C ALA A 114 -8.48 -6.66 -6.85
N LYS A 115 -9.77 -6.65 -7.19
CA LYS A 115 -10.37 -7.66 -8.07
C LYS A 115 -9.75 -7.63 -9.47
N GLU A 116 -9.70 -6.47 -10.11
CA GLU A 116 -9.10 -6.30 -11.44
C GLU A 116 -7.60 -6.65 -11.44
N ALA A 117 -6.87 -6.20 -10.42
CA ALA A 117 -5.46 -6.56 -10.26
C ALA A 117 -5.26 -8.07 -10.14
N ARG A 118 -6.12 -8.78 -9.39
CA ARG A 118 -6.03 -10.24 -9.23
C ARG A 118 -6.26 -10.97 -10.54
N GLU A 119 -7.29 -10.58 -11.29
CA GLU A 119 -7.63 -11.18 -12.59
C GLU A 119 -6.48 -11.04 -13.60
N LEU A 120 -5.76 -9.91 -13.58
CA LEU A 120 -4.61 -9.69 -14.45
C LEU A 120 -3.32 -10.37 -13.95
N LEU A 121 -3.10 -10.44 -12.64
CA LEU A 121 -1.88 -11.03 -12.04
C LEU A 121 -1.92 -12.56 -12.01
N GLN A 122 -3.07 -13.19 -11.76
CA GLN A 122 -3.19 -14.64 -11.63
C GLN A 122 -2.58 -15.44 -12.81
N PRO A 123 -2.84 -15.11 -14.10
CA PRO A 123 -2.22 -15.82 -15.22
C PRO A 123 -0.71 -15.56 -15.34
N ILE A 124 -0.19 -14.45 -14.80
CA ILE A 124 1.23 -14.13 -14.77
C ILE A 124 1.92 -14.97 -13.68
N LEU A 125 1.35 -15.00 -12.48
CA LEU A 125 1.85 -15.77 -11.33
C LEU A 125 1.88 -17.27 -11.64
N ALA A 126 0.84 -17.80 -12.31
CA ALA A 126 0.79 -19.20 -12.72
C ALA A 126 1.96 -19.61 -13.64
N LYS A 127 2.47 -18.67 -14.46
CA LYS A 127 3.62 -18.90 -15.36
C LYS A 127 4.98 -18.87 -14.64
N ARG A 128 5.06 -18.28 -13.45
CA ARG A 128 6.28 -18.24 -12.63
C ARG A 128 6.65 -19.62 -12.07
N GLY A 129 5.68 -20.54 -11.97
CA GLY A 129 5.82 -21.83 -11.32
C GLY A 129 5.52 -21.74 -9.82
N LYS A 130 4.98 -22.82 -9.25
CA LYS A 130 4.70 -22.89 -7.81
C LYS A 130 6.02 -23.04 -7.04
N PRO A 131 6.16 -22.39 -5.87
CA PRO A 131 7.20 -22.76 -4.92
C PRO A 131 7.09 -24.28 -4.70
N LYS A 132 8.18 -25.02 -4.87
CA LYS A 132 8.22 -26.40 -4.36
C LYS A 132 8.00 -26.26 -2.86
N GLU A 133 6.88 -26.74 -2.35
CA GLU A 133 6.68 -26.88 -0.90
C GLU A 133 7.91 -27.61 -0.37
N ALA A 134 8.73 -26.91 0.41
CA ALA A 134 9.74 -27.57 1.22
C ALA A 134 8.95 -28.40 2.22
N SER A 135 8.87 -29.70 1.96
CA SER A 135 8.26 -30.68 2.85
C SER A 135 8.79 -30.44 4.26
N VAL A 136 7.90 -29.96 5.13
CA VAL A 136 8.20 -29.78 6.55
C VAL A 136 8.48 -31.17 7.09
N ILE A 137 9.75 -31.47 7.35
CA ILE A 137 10.13 -32.65 8.11
C ILE A 137 9.60 -32.40 9.52
N SER A 138 8.47 -33.01 9.84
CA SER A 138 7.87 -33.04 11.17
C SER A 138 8.88 -33.65 12.16
N MET A 139 9.48 -32.82 13.01
CA MET A 139 10.19 -33.30 14.19
C MET A 139 9.15 -33.76 15.24
N PRO A 140 9.26 -34.98 15.80
CA PRO A 140 8.31 -35.43 16.81
C PRO A 140 8.57 -34.72 18.15
N GLN A 141 7.50 -34.16 18.71
CA GLN A 141 7.47 -33.59 20.05
C GLN A 141 7.59 -34.71 21.10
N GLY A 142 8.68 -34.69 21.87
CA GLY A 142 8.82 -35.45 23.12
C GLY A 142 8.50 -34.55 24.32
N SER A 143 7.51 -34.93 25.11
CA SER A 143 7.02 -34.22 26.29
C SER A 143 7.75 -34.60 27.60
N THR A 144 7.44 -33.81 28.65
CA THR A 144 7.65 -33.96 30.11
C THR A 144 8.93 -33.29 30.67
N ALA A 145 8.94 -32.54 31.77
CA ALA A 145 7.96 -32.26 32.83
C ALA A 145 8.26 -30.96 33.61
N ALA A 146 7.19 -30.42 34.22
CA ALA A 146 7.04 -29.81 35.55
C ALA A 146 7.92 -28.64 36.06
N ALA A 147 7.20 -27.62 36.57
CA ALA A 147 7.66 -26.45 37.33
C ALA A 147 8.12 -26.80 38.78
N PRO A 148 8.68 -25.84 39.56
CA PRO A 148 7.82 -24.91 40.30
C PRO A 148 8.34 -23.46 40.43
N ALA A 149 7.45 -22.64 41.00
CA ALA A 149 7.51 -21.20 41.21
C ALA A 149 8.58 -20.70 42.20
N ALA A 150 9.03 -19.44 42.04
CA ALA A 150 9.01 -18.40 43.09
C ALA A 150 9.68 -17.08 42.65
N ALA A 151 9.28 -16.00 43.33
CA ALA A 151 9.97 -14.72 43.56
C ALA A 151 9.70 -13.51 42.64
N VAL A 152 8.63 -12.82 43.03
CA VAL A 152 8.41 -11.36 43.09
C VAL A 152 9.69 -10.50 43.20
N ARG A 153 9.68 -9.33 42.52
CA ARG A 153 10.24 -7.98 42.87
C ARG A 153 10.46 -7.18 41.57
N THR A 154 10.25 -5.87 41.41
CA THR A 154 9.59 -4.77 42.11
C THR A 154 9.43 -3.69 41.02
N ALA A 155 8.30 -2.96 41.01
CA ALA A 155 8.05 -1.85 40.11
C ALA A 155 9.04 -0.69 40.29
N SER A 156 9.43 -0.03 39.19
CA SER A 156 10.07 1.29 39.19
C SER A 156 9.15 2.30 38.49
N PRO A 157 8.96 3.52 39.05
CA PRO A 157 7.99 4.50 38.56
C PRO A 157 8.54 5.38 37.41
N PRO A 158 7.65 6.04 36.63
CA PRO A 158 8.02 6.92 35.53
C PRO A 158 8.40 8.33 36.03
N PRO A 159 9.28 9.07 35.30
CA PRO A 159 9.58 10.45 35.62
C PRO A 159 8.44 11.38 35.18
N GLN A 160 7.95 12.17 36.12
CA GLN A 160 6.98 13.25 35.92
C GLN A 160 7.69 14.50 35.43
N HIS A 161 7.34 15.02 34.25
CA HIS A 161 7.68 16.40 33.86
C HIS A 161 6.47 17.31 34.04
N LYS A 162 6.69 18.36 34.82
CA LYS A 162 5.72 19.33 35.32
C LYS A 162 5.11 20.18 34.21
N ILE A 163 3.78 20.22 34.21
CA ILE A 163 2.98 21.29 33.64
C ILE A 163 3.20 22.53 34.51
N THR A 164 3.78 23.60 33.97
CA THR A 164 3.76 24.93 34.59
C THR A 164 2.76 25.78 33.82
N THR A 165 1.66 26.07 34.49
CA THR A 165 0.69 27.10 34.14
C THR A 165 1.22 28.46 34.60
N SER A 166 1.26 29.43 33.69
CA SER A 166 1.28 30.86 34.04
C SER A 166 0.52 31.62 32.96
N GLY A 167 -0.55 32.29 33.39
CA GLY A 167 -1.45 33.08 32.57
C GLY A 167 -0.90 34.47 32.19
N PRO A 168 -1.78 35.40 31.78
CA PRO A 168 -1.62 36.20 30.56
C PRO A 168 -1.06 37.61 30.78
N SER A 169 -0.54 38.23 29.72
CA SER A 169 -0.28 39.67 29.60
C SER A 169 -0.36 40.05 28.11
N HIS A 170 -1.46 40.64 27.66
CA HIS A 170 -1.76 42.08 27.60
C HIS A 170 -1.41 42.70 26.23
N LEU A 171 -2.43 43.35 25.67
CA LEU A 171 -2.53 44.15 24.44
C LEU A 171 -1.33 45.05 24.11
N SER A 172 -0.99 45.18 22.82
CA SER A 172 -1.41 46.34 21.98
C SER A 172 -0.85 46.32 20.53
N PRO A 173 -1.45 47.06 19.59
CA PRO A 173 -1.22 46.95 18.14
C PRO A 173 -0.26 48.03 17.60
N MET A 174 0.36 47.79 16.44
CA MET A 174 0.95 48.89 15.66
C MET A 174 0.88 48.63 14.15
N LYS A 175 0.21 49.58 13.48
CA LYS A 175 0.10 49.77 12.03
C LYS A 175 1.45 50.07 11.40
N ARG A 176 1.67 49.58 10.18
CA ARG A 176 1.79 50.41 8.96
C ARG A 176 1.69 49.53 7.73
#